data_AF-A0A922WT33-F1
#
_entry.id   AF-A0A922WT33-F1
#
_cell.length_a   1.000
_cell.length_b   1.000
_cell.length_c   1.000
_cell.angle_alpha   90.00
_cell.angle_beta   90.00
_cell.angle_gamma   90.00
#
_symmetry.space_group_name_H-M   'P 1'
#
loop_
_entity.id
_entity.type
_entity.pdbx_description
1 polymer ?
#
loop_
_entity_poly.entity_id
_entity_poly.type
_entity_poly.pdbx_seq_one_letter_code
_entity_poly.pdbx_strand_id
1 'polypeptide(L)'
;MDWSDKTAQAKVWFESLRDQICAEFEAIEREAGSDAAFQYTPWNREEEGNPDPGGGVQGLMKGKVFEKVGVNVSTVRGSFAKEFAGSINGASAENPGFVATGISLVAHMMNPHVPAVHMNTRFLTTTKAWFGGGADLNPPIPYAEDTAEFHAAMQAACDPHNETYYERYKKWSDEYFYIPHRQVHRGVGGIFCDHLECADDAAFHRNFAFIQDIGKQFLDIYPAIVRKR
;
A
#
# COMPACT_ATOMS: atom_id res chain seq x y z
N MET A 1 4.43 24.94 -0.20
CA MET A 1 4.32 24.51 1.21
C MET A 1 5.48 23.57 1.48
N ASP A 2 6.11 23.64 2.63
CA ASP A 2 7.08 22.63 3.05
C ASP A 2 6.31 21.41 3.57
N TRP A 3 6.51 20.25 2.93
CA TRP A 3 5.83 19.00 3.25
C TRP A 3 6.67 18.07 4.13
N SER A 4 7.82 18.53 4.64
CA SER A 4 8.77 17.71 5.40
C SER A 4 8.14 17.09 6.65
N ASP A 5 7.45 17.89 7.48
CA ASP A 5 6.78 17.40 8.69
C ASP A 5 5.66 16.40 8.36
N LYS A 6 4.90 16.65 7.29
CA LYS A 6 3.79 15.81 6.84
C LYS A 6 4.30 14.48 6.31
N THR A 7 5.41 14.52 5.59
CA THR A 7 6.14 13.32 5.13
C THR A 7 6.65 12.51 6.32
N ALA A 8 7.21 13.17 7.35
CA ALA A 8 7.66 12.48 8.55
C ALA A 8 6.50 11.81 9.31
N GLN A 9 5.35 12.48 9.43
CA GLN A 9 4.14 11.91 10.03
C GLN A 9 3.64 10.68 9.25
N ALA A 10 3.54 10.78 7.92
CA ALA A 10 3.13 9.67 7.07
C ALA A 10 4.11 8.49 7.15
N LYS A 11 5.41 8.77 7.15
CA LYS A 11 6.47 7.77 7.32
C LYS A 11 6.29 6.97 8.62
N VAL A 12 6.12 7.66 9.75
CA VAL A 12 5.94 7.01 11.06
C VAL A 12 4.72 6.07 11.04
N TRP A 13 3.63 6.49 10.43
CA TRP A 13 2.45 5.63 10.25
C TRP A 13 2.75 4.40 9.39
N PHE A 14 3.41 4.57 8.24
CA PHE A 14 3.72 3.45 7.34
C PHE A 14 4.67 2.43 7.99
N GLU A 15 5.67 2.89 8.74
CA GLU A 15 6.58 2.02 9.50
C GLU A 15 5.84 1.29 10.63
N SER A 16 4.97 1.98 11.37
CA SER A 16 4.15 1.37 12.41
C SER A 16 3.15 0.35 11.86
N LEU A 17 2.52 0.63 10.72
CA LEU A 17 1.61 -0.30 10.06
C LEU A 17 2.35 -1.55 9.55
N ARG A 18 3.58 -1.38 9.02
CA ARG A 18 4.45 -2.51 8.64
C ARG A 18 4.71 -3.40 9.85
N ASP A 19 5.10 -2.82 10.99
CA ASP A 19 5.39 -3.60 12.20
C ASP A 19 4.16 -4.39 12.68
N GLN A 20 2.98 -3.77 12.65
CA GLN A 20 1.72 -4.44 13.02
C GLN A 20 1.35 -5.58 12.07
N ILE A 21 1.43 -5.37 10.75
CA ILE A 21 1.16 -6.40 9.74
C ILE A 21 2.14 -7.56 9.89
N CYS A 22 3.44 -7.28 10.03
CA CYS A 22 4.45 -8.32 10.21
C CYS A 22 4.18 -9.14 11.48
N ALA A 23 3.91 -8.48 12.61
CA ALA A 23 3.61 -9.16 13.88
C ALA A 23 2.38 -10.08 13.77
N GLU A 24 1.34 -9.64 13.07
CA GLU A 24 0.11 -10.40 12.86
C GLU A 24 0.33 -11.60 11.94
N PHE A 25 1.13 -11.43 10.87
CA PHE A 25 1.45 -12.54 9.95
C PHE A 25 2.37 -13.58 10.61
N GLU A 26 3.31 -13.16 11.47
CA GLU A 26 4.08 -14.08 12.30
C GLU A 26 3.21 -14.80 13.34
N ALA A 27 2.15 -14.15 13.85
CA ALA A 27 1.19 -14.81 14.74
C ALA A 27 0.46 -15.94 14.04
N ILE A 28 0.01 -15.72 12.80
CA ILE A 28 -0.59 -16.76 11.96
C ILE A 28 0.37 -17.94 11.72
N GLU A 29 1.66 -17.68 11.46
CA GLU A 29 2.67 -18.74 11.33
C GLU A 29 2.81 -19.55 12.64
N ARG A 30 2.87 -18.87 13.79
CA ARG A 30 2.94 -19.54 15.11
C ARG A 30 1.70 -20.38 15.40
N GLU A 31 0.51 -19.88 15.08
CA GLU A 31 -0.76 -20.63 15.20
C GLU A 31 -0.75 -21.91 14.35
N ALA A 32 -0.09 -21.87 13.19
CA ALA A 32 0.11 -23.03 12.33
C ALA A 32 1.30 -23.94 12.76
N GLY A 33 1.98 -23.63 13.86
CA GLY A 33 3.13 -24.38 14.38
C GLY A 33 4.42 -24.15 13.57
N SER A 34 4.63 -22.94 13.07
CA SER A 34 5.81 -22.49 12.33
C SER A 34 6.48 -21.34 13.07
N ASP A 35 7.80 -21.40 13.23
CA ASP A 35 8.61 -20.32 13.82
C ASP A 35 9.10 -19.32 12.75
N ALA A 36 8.45 -19.29 11.59
CA ALA A 36 8.79 -18.35 10.53
C ALA A 36 8.61 -16.90 11.02
N ALA A 37 9.61 -16.06 10.75
CA ALA A 37 9.64 -14.67 11.14
C ALA A 37 10.16 -13.80 10.00
N PHE A 38 9.80 -12.51 10.01
CA PHE A 38 10.30 -11.55 9.03
C PHE A 38 11.79 -11.29 9.23
N GLN A 39 12.54 -11.36 8.14
CA GLN A 39 13.89 -10.82 8.05
C GLN A 39 13.83 -9.40 7.50
N TYR A 40 14.45 -8.47 8.23
CA TYR A 40 14.49 -7.07 7.85
C TYR A 40 15.84 -6.71 7.23
N THR A 41 15.82 -6.23 6.00
CA THR A 41 17.01 -5.76 5.29
C THR A 41 16.89 -4.25 5.03
N PRO A 42 17.61 -3.40 5.79
CA PRO A 42 17.68 -1.99 5.49
C PRO A 42 18.49 -1.76 4.21
N TRP A 43 18.10 -0.76 3.44
CA TRP A 43 18.80 -0.37 2.23
C TRP A 43 18.76 1.15 2.07
N ASN A 44 19.81 1.69 1.45
CA ASN A 44 19.89 3.09 1.07
C ASN A 44 19.85 3.17 -0.45
N ARG A 45 19.16 4.17 -0.98
CA ARG A 45 19.17 4.48 -2.41
C ARG A 45 20.55 5.05 -2.76
N GLU A 46 21.04 4.74 -3.95
CA GLU A 46 22.22 5.38 -4.52
C GLU A 46 21.79 6.28 -5.67
N GLU A 47 22.19 7.56 -5.64
CA GLU A 47 21.94 8.53 -6.71
C GLU A 47 23.11 9.51 -6.77
N GLU A 48 23.80 9.58 -7.92
CA GLU A 48 24.97 10.43 -8.09
C GLU A 48 24.62 11.90 -7.86
N GLY A 49 25.42 12.58 -7.03
CA GLY A 49 25.20 13.99 -6.69
C GLY A 49 24.08 14.27 -5.69
N ASN A 50 23.39 13.24 -5.17
CA ASN A 50 22.41 13.38 -4.09
C ASN A 50 22.96 12.78 -2.79
N PRO A 51 23.28 13.60 -1.76
CA PRO A 51 23.83 13.12 -0.50
C PRO A 51 22.81 12.43 0.42
N ASP A 52 21.50 12.59 0.18
CA ASP A 52 20.42 11.93 0.94
C ASP A 52 19.25 11.53 0.02
N PRO A 53 19.43 10.52 -0.84
CA PRO A 53 18.38 9.99 -1.71
C PRO A 53 17.34 9.14 -0.96
N GLY A 54 17.51 8.99 0.36
CA GLY A 54 16.68 8.16 1.22
C GLY A 54 16.93 6.65 1.05
N GLY A 55 15.94 5.85 1.40
CA GLY A 55 16.07 4.39 1.47
C GLY A 55 14.82 3.72 2.01
N GLY A 56 14.98 2.55 2.59
CA GLY A 56 13.87 1.81 3.17
C GLY A 56 14.29 0.56 3.92
N VAL A 57 13.29 -0.22 4.32
CA VAL A 57 13.48 -1.52 4.93
C VAL A 57 12.60 -2.51 4.20
N GLN A 58 13.24 -3.57 3.68
CA GLN A 58 12.53 -4.73 3.16
C GLN A 58 12.23 -5.67 4.31
N GLY A 59 10.98 -6.05 4.50
CA GLY A 59 10.59 -7.17 5.36
C GLY A 59 10.24 -8.36 4.48
N LEU A 60 10.95 -9.49 4.64
CA LEU A 60 10.68 -10.72 3.90
C LEU A 60 10.48 -11.89 4.87
N MET A 61 9.41 -12.66 4.67
CA MET A 61 9.18 -13.93 5.36
C MET A 61 8.80 -15.02 4.36
N LYS A 62 9.26 -16.24 4.64
CA LYS A 62 8.76 -17.48 4.04
C LYS A 62 8.47 -18.44 5.17
N GLY A 63 7.32 -19.10 5.13
CA GLY A 63 6.84 -19.95 6.20
C GLY A 63 5.91 -21.05 5.70
N LYS A 64 5.13 -21.58 6.63
CA LYS A 64 4.19 -22.70 6.42
C LYS A 64 2.84 -22.23 5.89
N VAL A 65 2.42 -21.02 6.25
CA VAL A 65 1.16 -20.40 5.79
C VAL A 65 1.45 -19.44 4.63
N PHE A 66 2.49 -18.62 4.77
CA PHE A 66 2.94 -17.68 3.74
C PHE A 66 4.09 -18.31 2.93
N GLU A 67 3.85 -18.67 1.67
CA GLU A 67 4.90 -19.17 0.77
C GLU A 67 6.01 -18.13 0.64
N LYS A 68 5.59 -16.88 0.43
CA LYS A 68 6.45 -15.71 0.43
C LYS A 68 5.61 -14.47 0.67
N VAL A 69 6.01 -13.67 1.66
CA VAL A 69 5.40 -12.37 1.91
C VAL A 69 6.49 -11.31 2.05
N GLY A 70 6.29 -10.20 1.34
CA GLY A 70 7.11 -9.01 1.45
C GLY A 70 6.28 -7.85 1.98
N VAL A 71 6.74 -7.18 3.04
CA VAL A 71 6.14 -5.94 3.57
C VAL A 71 7.25 -4.91 3.64
N ASN A 72 7.23 -3.97 2.70
CA ASN A 72 8.31 -3.01 2.49
C ASN A 72 7.85 -1.61 2.86
N VAL A 73 8.74 -0.86 3.49
CA VAL A 73 8.59 0.58 3.69
C VAL A 73 9.76 1.32 3.06
N SER A 74 9.48 2.48 2.49
CA SER A 74 10.53 3.33 1.93
C SER A 74 10.21 4.81 2.13
N THR A 75 11.26 5.62 2.20
CA THR A 75 11.19 7.08 2.10
C THR A 75 12.37 7.51 1.23
N VAL A 76 12.08 7.91 0.00
CA VAL A 76 13.08 8.26 -1.00
C VAL A 76 12.92 9.71 -1.44
N ARG A 77 14.03 10.33 -1.80
CA ARG A 77 14.12 11.71 -2.29
C ARG A 77 14.95 11.73 -3.56
N GLY A 78 14.68 12.69 -4.44
CA GLY A 78 15.48 12.85 -5.65
C GLY A 78 14.88 13.88 -6.58
N SER A 79 15.31 13.83 -7.84
CA SER A 79 14.77 14.67 -8.91
C SER A 79 14.32 13.82 -10.09
N PHE A 80 13.17 14.15 -10.67
CA PHE A 80 12.75 13.56 -11.94
C PHE A 80 13.67 14.01 -13.08
N ALA A 81 13.81 13.16 -14.10
CA ALA A 81 14.40 13.59 -15.36
C ALA A 81 13.58 14.75 -15.94
N LYS A 82 14.24 15.75 -16.54
CA LYS A 82 13.60 17.01 -16.99
C LYS A 82 12.39 16.78 -17.90
N GLU A 83 12.49 15.83 -18.81
CA GLU A 83 11.41 15.48 -19.76
C GLU A 83 10.22 14.80 -19.06
N PHE A 84 10.47 14.05 -17.98
CA PHE A 84 9.44 13.34 -17.23
C PHE A 84 8.75 14.25 -16.20
N ALA A 85 9.48 15.22 -15.64
CA ALA A 85 8.98 16.09 -14.57
C ALA A 85 7.66 16.79 -14.94
N GLY A 86 7.50 17.23 -16.20
CA GLY A 86 6.28 17.90 -16.67
C GLY A 86 5.02 17.02 -16.70
N SER A 87 5.18 15.69 -16.63
CA SER A 87 4.05 14.75 -16.53
C SER A 87 3.59 14.50 -15.09
N ILE A 88 4.40 14.91 -14.11
CA ILE A 88 4.13 14.68 -12.69
C ILE A 88 3.50 15.92 -12.06
N ASN A 89 2.42 15.70 -11.32
CA ASN A 89 1.68 16.79 -10.67
C ASN A 89 2.59 17.61 -9.74
N GLY A 90 2.67 18.92 -10.00
CA GLY A 90 3.50 19.83 -9.20
C GLY A 90 5.00 19.70 -9.44
N ALA A 91 5.46 18.93 -10.42
CA ALA A 91 6.85 18.94 -10.87
C ALA A 91 6.97 19.67 -12.21
N SER A 92 8.19 20.14 -12.50
CA SER A 92 8.56 20.83 -13.74
C SER A 92 10.06 20.66 -13.99
N ALA A 93 10.56 21.08 -15.14
CA ALA A 93 12.00 21.07 -15.40
C ALA A 93 12.78 21.99 -14.43
N GLU A 94 12.14 23.07 -13.97
CA GLU A 94 12.67 24.03 -13.00
C GLU A 94 12.52 23.54 -11.55
N ASN A 95 11.50 22.72 -11.27
CA ASN A 95 11.24 22.13 -9.95
C ASN A 95 11.04 20.61 -10.08
N PRO A 96 12.11 19.83 -10.35
CA PRO A 96 12.00 18.39 -10.59
C PRO A 96 12.01 17.57 -9.31
N GLY A 97 12.23 18.19 -8.15
CA GLY A 97 12.40 17.53 -6.87
C GLY A 97 11.16 16.78 -6.40
N PHE A 98 11.37 15.62 -5.77
CA PHE A 98 10.30 14.85 -5.14
C PHE A 98 10.75 14.20 -3.83
N VAL A 99 9.78 13.92 -2.97
CA VAL A 99 9.90 12.96 -1.87
C VAL A 99 8.71 12.01 -1.92
N ALA A 100 8.96 10.72 -1.75
CA ALA A 100 7.92 9.70 -1.66
C ALA A 100 8.16 8.81 -0.46
N THR A 101 7.14 8.60 0.36
CA THR A 101 7.14 7.65 1.48
C THR A 101 5.94 6.73 1.39
N GLY A 102 6.09 5.46 1.77
CA GLY A 102 5.00 4.50 1.65
C GLY A 102 5.30 3.14 2.24
N ILE A 103 4.23 2.36 2.36
CA ILE A 103 4.24 0.92 2.62
C ILE A 103 3.69 0.20 1.39
N SER A 104 4.28 -0.94 1.05
CA SER A 104 3.79 -1.82 0.00
C SER A 104 4.02 -3.27 0.40
N LEU A 105 3.01 -4.11 0.17
CA LEU A 105 3.12 -5.53 0.45
C LEU A 105 2.47 -6.40 -0.61
N VAL A 106 3.01 -7.61 -0.75
CA VAL A 106 2.41 -8.72 -1.49
C VAL A 106 2.61 -9.97 -0.66
N ALA A 107 1.53 -10.73 -0.45
CA ALA A 107 1.57 -12.03 0.19
C ALA A 107 1.11 -13.12 -0.77
N HIS A 108 1.94 -14.15 -0.94
CA HIS A 108 1.62 -15.39 -1.63
C HIS A 108 1.51 -16.51 -0.59
N MET A 109 0.45 -17.30 -0.71
CA MET A 109 0.03 -18.25 0.33
C MET A 109 0.36 -19.68 -0.07
N MET A 110 0.74 -20.52 0.90
CA MET A 110 1.04 -21.94 0.65
C MET A 110 -0.22 -22.73 0.28
N ASN A 111 -1.36 -22.41 0.89
CA ASN A 111 -2.63 -23.06 0.65
C ASN A 111 -3.38 -22.33 -0.49
N PRO A 112 -3.73 -22.99 -1.61
CA PRO A 112 -4.47 -22.36 -2.72
C PRO A 112 -5.90 -21.94 -2.36
N HIS A 113 -6.41 -22.36 -1.20
CA HIS A 113 -7.69 -21.86 -0.68
C HIS A 113 -7.56 -20.49 -0.02
N VAL A 114 -6.34 -20.04 0.29
CA VAL A 114 -6.08 -18.70 0.81
C VAL A 114 -5.69 -17.78 -0.36
N PRO A 115 -6.36 -16.64 -0.57
CA PRO A 115 -6.04 -15.73 -1.66
C PRO A 115 -4.68 -15.07 -1.49
N ALA A 116 -3.99 -14.81 -2.60
CA ALA A 116 -2.88 -13.85 -2.58
C ALA A 116 -3.43 -12.43 -2.43
N VAL A 117 -2.67 -11.52 -1.84
CA VAL A 117 -3.11 -10.14 -1.62
C VAL A 117 -2.01 -9.14 -1.90
N HIS A 118 -2.42 -7.95 -2.34
CA HIS A 118 -1.57 -6.77 -2.44
C HIS A 118 -2.20 -5.62 -1.66
N MET A 119 -1.37 -4.82 -0.99
CA MET A 119 -1.76 -3.55 -0.40
C MET A 119 -0.63 -2.54 -0.55
N ASN A 120 -0.99 -1.29 -0.83
CA ASN A 120 -0.06 -0.17 -0.88
C ASN A 120 -0.73 1.07 -0.31
N THR A 121 0.00 1.87 0.44
CA THR A 121 -0.36 3.27 0.72
C THR A 121 0.88 4.13 0.70
N ARG A 122 0.79 5.32 0.10
CA ARG A 122 1.93 6.20 -0.17
C ARG A 122 1.54 7.67 -0.09
N PHE A 123 2.52 8.49 0.23
CA PHE A 123 2.47 9.94 0.20
C PHE A 123 3.59 10.48 -0.69
N LEU A 124 3.24 11.30 -1.66
CA LEU A 124 4.18 11.91 -2.61
C LEU A 124 4.14 13.43 -2.47
N THR A 125 5.31 14.04 -2.58
CA THR A 125 5.47 15.49 -2.52
C THR A 125 6.39 15.97 -3.64
N THR A 126 6.01 17.07 -4.25
CA THR A 126 6.72 17.91 -5.22
C THR A 126 6.52 19.36 -4.75
N THR A 127 6.26 20.32 -5.65
CA THR A 127 5.64 21.59 -5.24
C THR A 127 4.18 21.41 -4.75
N LYS A 128 3.57 20.26 -5.03
CA LYS A 128 2.26 19.82 -4.52
C LYS A 128 2.41 18.55 -3.67
N ALA A 129 1.33 18.01 -3.12
CA ALA A 129 1.36 16.73 -2.43
C ALA A 129 0.06 15.96 -2.61
N TRP A 130 0.14 14.64 -2.60
CA TRP A 130 -1.04 13.78 -2.64
C TRP A 130 -0.76 12.42 -2.00
N PHE A 131 -1.83 11.76 -1.58
CA PHE A 131 -1.80 10.36 -1.21
C PHE A 131 -2.31 9.47 -2.35
N GLY A 132 -1.91 8.20 -2.29
CA GLY A 132 -2.48 7.13 -3.09
C GLY A 132 -2.36 5.80 -2.34
N GLY A 133 -3.11 4.80 -2.79
CA GLY A 133 -3.08 3.49 -2.17
C GLY A 133 -4.28 2.62 -2.51
N GLY A 134 -4.45 1.57 -1.73
CA GLY A 134 -5.51 0.59 -1.90
C GLY A 134 -5.04 -0.81 -1.53
N ALA A 135 -5.98 -1.75 -1.59
CA ALA A 135 -5.70 -3.16 -1.41
C ALA A 135 -6.58 -3.96 -2.37
N ASP A 136 -6.09 -5.10 -2.82
CA ASP A 136 -6.79 -5.97 -3.76
C ASP A 136 -6.49 -7.45 -3.52
N LEU A 137 -7.51 -8.27 -3.70
CA LEU A 137 -7.53 -9.70 -3.38
C LEU A 137 -7.46 -10.54 -4.66
N ASN A 138 -6.59 -11.54 -4.67
CA ASN A 138 -6.25 -12.35 -5.84
C ASN A 138 -6.39 -13.84 -5.51
N PRO A 139 -7.62 -14.36 -5.39
CA PRO A 139 -7.86 -15.77 -5.11
C PRO A 139 -7.55 -16.65 -6.32
N PRO A 140 -6.70 -17.69 -6.19
CA PRO A 140 -6.61 -18.71 -7.24
C PRO A 140 -7.86 -19.61 -7.26
N ILE A 141 -8.50 -19.83 -6.10
CA ILE A 141 -9.82 -20.46 -5.97
C ILE A 141 -10.75 -19.43 -5.31
N PRO A 142 -11.72 -18.85 -6.05
CA PRO A 142 -12.58 -17.79 -5.52
C PRO A 142 -13.66 -18.35 -4.59
N TYR A 143 -13.77 -17.74 -3.42
CA TYR A 143 -14.89 -17.90 -2.49
C TYR A 143 -15.70 -16.60 -2.44
N ALA A 144 -17.01 -16.72 -2.62
CA ALA A 144 -17.90 -15.55 -2.68
C ALA A 144 -17.93 -14.81 -1.34
N GLU A 145 -17.89 -15.56 -0.23
CA GLU A 145 -17.85 -15.03 1.13
C GLU A 145 -16.58 -14.24 1.42
N ASP A 146 -15.39 -14.73 1.02
CA ASP A 146 -14.13 -14.02 1.25
C ASP A 146 -14.06 -12.74 0.41
N THR A 147 -14.60 -12.79 -0.81
CA THR A 147 -14.71 -11.62 -1.68
C THR A 147 -15.62 -10.57 -1.05
N ALA A 148 -16.80 -10.99 -0.58
CA ALA A 148 -17.78 -10.08 0.02
C ALA A 148 -17.24 -9.44 1.31
N GLU A 149 -16.59 -10.21 2.18
CA GLU A 149 -16.01 -9.71 3.42
C GLU A 149 -14.83 -8.76 3.17
N PHE A 150 -13.95 -9.08 2.22
CA PHE A 150 -12.85 -8.19 1.85
C PHE A 150 -13.38 -6.86 1.29
N HIS A 151 -14.37 -6.91 0.40
CA HIS A 151 -14.99 -5.70 -0.16
C HIS A 151 -15.76 -4.91 0.90
N ALA A 152 -16.42 -5.57 1.85
CA ALA A 152 -17.08 -4.88 2.97
C ALA A 152 -16.07 -4.14 3.85
N ALA A 153 -14.89 -4.72 4.11
CA ALA A 153 -13.83 -4.03 4.85
C ALA A 153 -13.26 -2.83 4.07
N MET A 154 -13.08 -2.96 2.75
CA MET A 154 -12.64 -1.84 1.91
C MET A 154 -13.70 -0.72 1.82
N GLN A 155 -14.98 -1.07 1.81
CA GLN A 155 -16.07 -0.11 1.91
C GLN A 155 -16.08 0.58 3.28
N ALA A 156 -15.90 -0.17 4.36
CA ALA A 156 -15.80 0.39 5.71
C ALA A 156 -14.61 1.36 5.89
N ALA A 157 -13.52 1.18 5.12
CA ALA A 157 -12.43 2.16 5.06
C ALA A 157 -12.85 3.47 4.37
N CYS A 158 -13.81 3.42 3.44
CA CYS A 158 -14.25 4.54 2.62
C CYS A 158 -15.39 5.34 3.26
N ASP A 159 -16.37 4.66 3.85
CA ASP A 159 -17.64 5.23 4.34
C ASP A 159 -17.47 6.45 5.27
N PRO A 160 -16.50 6.49 6.22
CA PRO A 160 -16.32 7.65 7.09
C PRO A 160 -15.85 8.92 6.37
N HIS A 161 -15.30 8.79 5.16
CA HIS A 161 -14.61 9.88 4.47
C HIS A 161 -15.46 10.47 3.34
N ASN A 162 -16.15 9.62 2.58
CA ASN A 162 -17.06 10.03 1.51
C ASN A 162 -17.91 8.85 1.03
N GLU A 163 -19.23 9.07 0.92
CA GLU A 163 -20.18 8.05 0.47
C GLU A 163 -19.90 7.48 -0.94
N THR A 164 -19.19 8.23 -1.80
CA THR A 164 -18.87 7.82 -3.18
C THR A 164 -17.51 7.14 -3.32
N TYR A 165 -16.68 7.13 -2.28
CA TYR A 165 -15.30 6.65 -2.37
C TYR A 165 -15.21 5.17 -2.72
N TYR A 166 -16.03 4.32 -2.07
CA TYR A 166 -15.98 2.89 -2.34
C TYR A 166 -16.33 2.60 -3.81
N GLU A 167 -17.46 3.10 -4.32
CA GLU A 167 -17.87 2.87 -5.71
C GLU A 167 -16.80 3.36 -6.70
N ARG A 168 -16.25 4.57 -6.47
CA ARG A 168 -15.21 5.16 -7.31
C ARG A 168 -13.92 4.34 -7.31
N TYR A 169 -13.40 4.01 -6.13
CA TYR A 169 -12.10 3.35 -6.01
C TYR A 169 -12.18 1.85 -6.28
N LYS A 170 -13.33 1.22 -6.08
CA LYS A 170 -13.59 -0.14 -6.54
C LYS A 170 -13.55 -0.21 -8.06
N LYS A 171 -14.28 0.69 -8.74
CA LYS A 171 -14.25 0.77 -10.20
C LYS A 171 -12.84 1.02 -10.72
N TRP A 172 -12.09 1.93 -10.10
CA TRP A 172 -10.71 2.20 -10.50
C TRP A 172 -9.81 0.98 -10.28
N SER A 173 -10.01 0.21 -9.21
CA SER A 173 -9.30 -1.06 -8.99
C SER A 173 -9.54 -2.05 -10.12
N ASP A 174 -10.80 -2.22 -10.54
CA ASP A 174 -11.15 -3.13 -11.65
C ASP A 174 -10.46 -2.74 -12.96
N GLU A 175 -10.45 -1.44 -13.28
CA GLU A 175 -9.82 -0.90 -14.50
C GLU A 175 -8.30 -1.01 -14.44
N TYR A 176 -7.69 -0.71 -13.30
CA TYR A 176 -6.24 -0.70 -13.12
C TYR A 176 -5.63 -2.11 -13.15
N PHE A 177 -6.32 -3.11 -12.57
CA PHE A 177 -5.84 -4.49 -12.51
C PHE A 177 -6.42 -5.40 -13.61
N TYR A 178 -6.92 -4.82 -14.70
CA TYR A 178 -7.30 -5.57 -15.90
C TYR A 178 -6.07 -5.92 -16.75
N ILE A 179 -6.02 -7.15 -17.26
CA ILE A 179 -4.92 -7.65 -18.11
C ILE A 179 -5.40 -7.68 -19.56
N PRO A 180 -5.12 -6.67 -20.41
CA PRO A 180 -5.83 -6.49 -21.68
C PRO A 180 -5.64 -7.64 -22.67
N HIS A 181 -4.43 -8.20 -22.74
CA HIS A 181 -4.10 -9.29 -23.65
C HIS A 181 -4.67 -10.66 -23.21
N ARG A 182 -5.14 -10.78 -21.96
CA ARG A 182 -5.81 -11.99 -21.44
C ARG A 182 -7.31 -11.81 -21.25
N GLN A 183 -7.80 -10.58 -21.34
CA GLN A 183 -9.20 -10.20 -21.12
C GLN A 183 -9.75 -10.67 -19.76
N VAL A 184 -8.91 -10.62 -18.72
CA VAL A 184 -9.27 -10.99 -17.35
C VAL A 184 -8.70 -9.99 -16.35
N HIS A 185 -9.35 -9.85 -15.21
CA HIS A 185 -8.78 -9.13 -14.06
C HIS A 185 -7.74 -10.01 -13.35
N ARG A 186 -6.78 -9.38 -12.68
CA ARG A 186 -5.76 -10.07 -11.87
C ARG A 186 -6.36 -10.90 -10.72
N GLY A 187 -7.50 -10.44 -10.19
CA GLY A 187 -8.18 -11.02 -9.04
C GLY A 187 -9.61 -10.50 -8.93
N VAL A 188 -10.16 -10.48 -7.72
CA VAL A 188 -11.52 -9.97 -7.42
C VAL A 188 -11.52 -8.50 -7.03
N GLY A 189 -10.39 -7.82 -7.20
CA GLY A 189 -10.23 -6.38 -6.96
C GLY A 189 -10.26 -6.02 -5.48
N GLY A 190 -10.73 -4.82 -5.20
CA GLY A 190 -10.73 -4.19 -3.88
C GLY A 190 -10.94 -2.70 -4.10
N ILE A 191 -10.03 -1.85 -3.62
CA ILE A 191 -10.03 -0.41 -3.93
C ILE A 191 -8.67 0.04 -4.46
N PHE A 192 -8.66 1.00 -5.36
CA PHE A 192 -7.47 1.71 -5.82
C PHE A 192 -7.75 3.21 -5.87
N CYS A 193 -6.92 3.99 -5.20
CA CYS A 193 -6.97 5.43 -5.19
C CYS A 193 -5.59 6.02 -5.50
N ASP A 194 -5.58 7.12 -6.23
CA ASP A 194 -4.43 7.97 -6.44
C ASP A 194 -4.92 9.42 -6.59
N HIS A 195 -3.99 10.37 -6.58
CA HIS A 195 -4.31 11.80 -6.69
C HIS A 195 -5.29 12.28 -5.61
N LEU A 196 -5.11 11.80 -4.37
CA LEU A 196 -5.76 12.39 -3.20
C LEU A 196 -5.02 13.68 -2.82
N GLU A 197 -5.30 14.74 -3.58
CA GLU A 197 -4.58 16.02 -3.53
C GLU A 197 -4.69 16.70 -2.15
N CYS A 198 -3.54 17.15 -1.65
CA CYS A 198 -3.41 17.90 -0.40
C CYS A 198 -3.09 19.36 -0.71
N ALA A 199 -4.13 20.19 -0.82
CA ALA A 199 -3.99 21.62 -1.10
C ALA A 199 -3.53 22.43 0.14
N ASP A 200 -3.81 21.94 1.33
CA ASP A 200 -3.50 22.54 2.62
C ASP A 200 -3.39 21.48 3.73
N ASP A 201 -3.12 21.91 4.96
CA ASP A 201 -2.99 21.02 6.12
C ASP A 201 -4.30 20.29 6.46
N ALA A 202 -5.45 20.91 6.23
CA ALA A 202 -6.74 20.27 6.48
C ALA A 202 -6.99 19.13 5.48
N ALA A 203 -6.64 19.34 4.20
CA ALA A 203 -6.70 18.32 3.16
C ALA A 203 -5.72 17.18 3.44
N PHE A 204 -4.50 17.49 3.91
CA PHE A 204 -3.57 16.48 4.38
C PHE A 204 -4.18 15.61 5.48
N HIS A 205 -4.70 16.21 6.55
CA HIS A 205 -5.25 15.43 7.67
C HIS A 205 -6.45 14.57 7.27
N ARG A 206 -7.35 15.08 6.41
CA ARG A 206 -8.47 14.28 5.88
C ARG A 206 -8.00 13.09 5.04
N ASN A 207 -7.12 13.33 4.07
CA ASN A 207 -6.64 12.26 3.20
C ASN A 207 -5.75 11.26 3.96
N PHE A 208 -4.97 11.74 4.92
CA PHE A 208 -4.15 10.88 5.77
C PHE A 208 -5.01 9.97 6.64
N ALA A 209 -6.10 10.48 7.24
CA ALA A 209 -7.05 9.65 7.99
C ALA A 209 -7.65 8.53 7.12
N PHE A 210 -8.03 8.84 5.87
CA PHE A 210 -8.51 7.82 4.92
C PHE A 210 -7.45 6.74 4.63
N ILE A 211 -6.20 7.15 4.39
CA ILE A 211 -5.07 6.24 4.19
C ILE A 211 -4.82 5.35 5.42
N GLN A 212 -4.97 5.91 6.62
CA GLN A 212 -4.85 5.12 7.85
C GLN A 212 -5.95 4.06 7.95
N ASP A 213 -7.19 4.41 7.59
CA ASP A 213 -8.32 3.47 7.65
C ASP A 213 -8.22 2.36 6.61
N ILE A 214 -7.69 2.62 5.42
CA ILE A 214 -7.34 1.54 4.45
C ILE A 214 -6.38 0.53 5.10
N GLY A 215 -5.32 1.03 5.74
CA GLY A 215 -4.33 0.19 6.39
C GLY A 215 -4.90 -0.63 7.55
N LYS A 216 -5.73 -0.02 8.40
CA LYS A 216 -6.38 -0.70 9.53
C LYS A 216 -7.37 -1.76 9.06
N GLN A 217 -8.22 -1.44 8.08
CA GLN A 217 -9.20 -2.39 7.55
C GLN A 217 -8.51 -3.58 6.87
N PHE A 218 -7.41 -3.33 6.14
CA PHE A 218 -6.58 -4.42 5.61
C PHE A 218 -6.01 -5.33 6.70
N LEU A 219 -5.43 -4.73 7.75
CA LEU A 219 -4.83 -5.44 8.88
C LEU A 219 -5.87 -6.26 9.66
N ASP A 220 -7.12 -5.83 9.69
CA ASP A 220 -8.21 -6.60 10.31
C ASP A 220 -8.68 -7.76 9.41
N ILE A 221 -9.04 -7.45 8.16
CA ILE A 221 -9.76 -8.42 7.32
C ILE A 221 -8.89 -9.52 6.74
N TYR A 222 -7.66 -9.21 6.30
CA TYR A 222 -6.86 -10.20 5.60
C TYR A 222 -6.42 -11.34 6.52
N PRO A 223 -5.91 -11.09 7.75
CA PRO A 223 -5.66 -12.14 8.73
C PRO A 223 -6.88 -13.02 9.04
N ALA A 224 -8.08 -12.44 9.09
CA ALA A 224 -9.30 -13.21 9.31
C ALA A 224 -9.60 -14.18 8.14
N ILE A 225 -9.43 -13.72 6.90
CA ILE A 225 -9.56 -14.58 5.70
C ILE A 225 -8.50 -15.69 5.72
N VAL A 226 -7.24 -15.38 6.06
CA VAL A 226 -6.17 -16.38 6.14
C VAL A 226 -6.49 -17.46 7.17
N ARG A 227 -6.95 -17.08 8.38
CA ARG A 227 -7.28 -18.05 9.43
C ARG A 227 -8.49 -18.92 9.13
N LYS A 228 -9.41 -18.42 8.31
CA LYS A 228 -10.61 -19.17 7.90
C LYS A 228 -10.27 -20.35 6.97
N ARG A 229 -9.15 -20.28 6.24
CA ARG A 229 -8.81 -21.14 5.09
C ARG A 229 -7.64 -22.06 5.36
#